data_AF-A0ABD2NRM8-F1
#
_entry.id   AF-A0ABD2NRM8-F1
#
_cell.length_a   1.000
_cell.length_b   1.000
_cell.length_c   1.000
_cell.angle_alpha   90.00
_cell.angle_beta   90.00
_cell.angle_gamma   90.00
#
_symmetry.space_group_name_H-M   'P 1'
#
loop_
_entity.id
_entity.type
_entity.pdbx_description
1 polymer ?
#
loop_
_entity_poly.entity_id
_entity_poly.type
_entity_poly.pdbx_seq_one_letter_code
_entity_poly.pdbx_strand_id
1 'polypeptide(L)'
;MQTLQQEVTKTFQFLSDKFEEMESENQAMKMQLVEQNRELLSANARIKTLKEKLDSLEQEKKGKNIVLMKVPAQNQKCDKNKIILDLMIESLNDSFDSIVLTETWKVSNINVSSIDGYISHYNESFLNQNDGVRVLVKILSVI
;
A
#
# COMPACT_ATOMS: atom_id res chain seq x y z
N MET A 1 -50.53 -1.59 65.58
CA MET A 1 -50.67 -0.46 64.64
C MET A 1 -49.37 0.34 64.47
N GLN A 2 -48.62 0.63 65.54
CA GLN A 2 -47.35 1.37 65.47
C GLN A 2 -46.20 0.65 64.72
N THR A 3 -46.15 -0.68 64.76
CA THR A 3 -45.13 -1.49 64.07
C THR A 3 -45.21 -1.42 62.55
N LEU A 4 -46.43 -1.40 61.99
CA LEU A 4 -46.65 -1.34 60.55
C LEU A 4 -46.21 0.00 59.95
N GLN A 5 -46.46 1.11 60.67
CA GLN A 5 -45.99 2.44 60.24
C GLN A 5 -44.46 2.51 60.20
N GLN A 6 -43.77 1.91 61.17
CA GLN A 6 -42.30 1.89 61.18
C GLN A 6 -41.72 1.04 60.05
N GLU A 7 -42.36 -0.09 59.70
CA GLU A 7 -41.94 -0.90 58.54
C GLU A 7 -42.11 -0.14 57.23
N VAL A 8 -43.26 0.50 57.01
CA VAL A 8 -43.50 1.31 55.79
C VAL A 8 -42.47 2.42 55.65
N THR A 9 -42.14 3.13 56.73
CA THR A 9 -41.12 4.19 56.68
C THR A 9 -39.72 3.64 56.33
N LYS A 10 -39.34 2.48 56.89
CA LYS A 10 -38.06 1.84 56.57
C LYS A 10 -37.99 1.39 55.11
N THR A 11 -39.08 0.84 54.58
CA THR A 11 -39.16 0.44 53.16
C THR A 11 -39.06 1.65 52.24
N PHE A 12 -39.75 2.75 52.56
CA PHE A 12 -39.65 3.98 51.77
C PHE A 12 -38.24 4.59 51.80
N GLN A 13 -37.58 4.61 52.97
CA GLN A 13 -36.21 5.10 53.06
C GLN A 13 -35.26 4.26 52.22
N PHE A 14 -35.34 2.93 52.31
CA PHE A 14 -34.53 2.02 51.50
C PHE A 14 -34.73 2.24 50.00
N LEU A 15 -35.99 2.40 49.56
CA LEU A 15 -36.30 2.67 48.15
C LEU A 15 -35.77 4.04 47.70
N SER A 16 -35.83 5.06 48.56
CA SER A 16 -35.27 6.39 48.27
C SER A 16 -33.76 6.32 48.09
N ASP A 17 -33.05 5.67 49.03
CA ASP A 17 -31.59 5.52 48.98
C ASP A 17 -31.17 4.76 47.71
N LYS A 18 -31.94 3.71 47.33
CA LYS A 18 -31.70 2.96 46.09
C LYS A 18 -31.96 3.78 44.83
N PHE A 19 -32.91 4.71 44.86
CA PHE A 19 -33.19 5.58 43.73
C PHE A 19 -32.08 6.61 43.53
N GLU A 20 -31.58 7.21 44.63
CA GLU A 20 -30.44 8.13 44.60
C GLU A 20 -29.16 7.45 44.10
N GLU A 21 -28.89 6.23 44.56
CA GLU A 21 -27.75 5.42 44.09
C GLU A 21 -27.84 5.17 42.58
N MET A 22 -29.02 4.75 42.09
CA MET A 22 -29.26 4.51 40.67
C MET A 22 -29.13 5.78 39.82
N GLU A 23 -29.57 6.93 40.34
CA GLU A 23 -29.46 8.21 39.65
C GLU A 23 -27.98 8.64 39.53
N SER A 24 -27.20 8.44 40.58
CA SER A 24 -25.75 8.67 40.58
C SER A 24 -25.03 7.78 39.57
N GLU A 25 -25.35 6.48 39.55
CA GLU A 25 -24.79 5.53 38.58
C GLU A 25 -25.15 5.92 37.13
N ASN A 26 -26.39 6.36 36.89
CA ASN A 26 -26.86 6.76 35.57
C ASN A 26 -26.16 8.05 35.09
N GLN A 27 -25.90 9.01 35.99
CA GLN A 27 -25.09 10.19 35.67
C GLN A 27 -23.64 9.81 35.35
N ALA A 28 -23.03 8.90 36.12
CA ALA A 28 -21.68 8.40 35.87
C ALA A 28 -21.56 7.70 34.51
N MET A 29 -22.52 6.83 34.17
CA MET A 29 -22.57 6.16 32.88
C MET A 29 -22.72 7.14 31.71
N LYS A 30 -23.57 8.18 31.85
CA LYS A 30 -23.70 9.22 30.84
C LYS A 30 -22.39 9.97 30.60
N MET A 31 -21.65 10.30 31.66
CA MET A 31 -20.34 10.95 31.53
C MET A 31 -19.33 10.04 30.82
N GLN A 32 -19.28 8.76 31.16
CA GLN A 32 -18.41 7.79 30.47
C GLN A 32 -18.74 7.67 28.98
N LEU A 33 -20.03 7.64 28.63
CA LEU A 33 -20.47 7.58 27.23
C LEU A 33 -20.04 8.82 26.43
N VAL A 34 -20.11 10.01 27.04
CA VAL A 34 -19.64 11.25 26.41
C VAL A 34 -18.13 11.20 26.15
N GLU A 35 -17.35 10.72 27.12
CA GLU A 35 -15.89 10.63 26.97
C GLU A 35 -15.52 9.59 25.90
N GLN A 36 -16.15 8.42 25.90
CA GLN A 36 -15.93 7.41 24.87
C GLN A 36 -16.26 7.94 23.46
N ASN A 37 -17.34 8.71 23.32
CA ASN A 37 -17.68 9.34 22.04
C ASN A 37 -16.63 10.36 21.59
N ARG A 38 -16.05 11.11 22.54
CA ARG A 38 -14.97 12.05 22.25
C ARG A 38 -13.71 11.34 21.76
N GLU A 39 -13.32 10.26 22.43
CA GLU A 39 -12.20 9.42 22.01
C GLU A 39 -12.44 8.81 20.63
N LEU A 40 -13.64 8.30 20.37
CA LEU A 40 -14.04 7.73 19.08
C LEU A 40 -13.90 8.75 17.94
N LEU A 41 -14.36 9.99 18.15
CA LEU A 41 -14.25 11.06 17.17
C LEU A 41 -12.79 11.41 16.88
N SER A 42 -11.95 11.48 17.92
CA SER A 42 -10.51 11.73 17.78
C SER A 42 -9.80 10.60 17.01
N ALA A 43 -10.13 9.34 17.33
CA ALA A 43 -9.60 8.18 16.63
C ALA A 43 -10.01 8.17 15.15
N ASN A 44 -11.26 8.48 14.84
CA ASN A 44 -11.75 8.57 13.47
C ASN A 44 -11.04 9.66 12.65
N ALA A 45 -10.75 10.82 13.26
CA ALA A 45 -9.97 11.87 12.61
C ALA A 45 -8.54 11.39 12.28
N ARG A 46 -7.89 10.69 13.22
CA ARG A 46 -6.56 10.09 12.99
C ARG A 46 -6.58 9.06 11.87
N ILE A 47 -7.58 8.18 11.83
CA ILE A 47 -7.74 7.17 10.77
C ILE A 47 -7.87 7.86 9.42
N LYS A 48 -8.66 8.94 9.32
CA LYS A 48 -8.81 9.70 8.08
C LYS A 48 -7.46 10.25 7.59
N THR A 49 -6.70 10.90 8.46
CA THR A 49 -5.37 11.44 8.11
C THR A 49 -4.38 10.35 7.70
N LEU A 50 -4.41 9.18 8.35
CA LEU A 50 -3.55 8.07 7.99
C LEU A 50 -3.90 7.49 6.62
N LYS A 51 -5.19 7.40 6.27
CA LYS A 51 -5.63 6.99 4.93
C LYS A 51 -5.16 7.95 3.85
N GLU A 52 -5.33 9.25 4.06
CA GLU A 52 -4.86 10.27 3.11
C GLU A 52 -3.34 10.21 2.88
N LYS A 53 -2.56 9.94 3.94
CA LYS A 53 -1.11 9.71 3.82
C LYS A 53 -0.77 8.44 3.07
N LEU A 54 -1.50 7.35 3.31
CA LEU A 54 -1.30 6.09 2.61
C LEU A 54 -1.57 6.27 1.10
N ASP A 55 -2.69 6.92 0.75
CA ASP A 55 -3.04 7.21 -0.64
C ASP A 55 -1.95 8.03 -1.34
N SER A 56 -1.39 9.04 -0.65
CA SER A 56 -0.26 9.84 -1.16
C SER A 56 0.99 8.99 -1.39
N LEU A 57 1.35 8.12 -0.45
CA LEU A 57 2.52 7.25 -0.57
C LEU A 57 2.33 6.19 -1.67
N GLU A 58 1.11 5.67 -1.85
CA GLU A 58 0.80 4.76 -2.96
C GLU A 58 0.88 5.47 -4.32
N GLN A 59 0.45 6.73 -4.40
CA GLN A 59 0.65 7.56 -5.59
C GLN A 59 2.13 7.84 -5.86
N GLU A 60 2.94 8.11 -4.83
CA GLU A 60 4.39 8.26 -4.96
C GLU A 60 5.08 6.96 -5.37
N LYS A 61 4.65 5.80 -4.85
CA LYS A 61 5.15 4.47 -5.25
C LYS A 61 4.81 4.13 -6.70
N LYS A 62 3.71 4.67 -7.25
CA LYS A 62 3.44 4.62 -8.71
C LYS A 62 4.46 5.42 -9.54
N GLY A 63 5.44 6.08 -8.91
CA GLY A 63 6.63 6.61 -9.57
C GLY A 63 7.45 5.50 -10.20
N LYS A 64 7.11 5.17 -11.46
CA LYS A 64 7.83 4.34 -12.43
C LYS A 64 8.77 3.29 -11.83
N ASN A 65 8.30 2.04 -11.76
CA ASN A 65 9.15 0.91 -11.42
C ASN A 65 10.14 0.65 -12.58
N ILE A 66 11.36 1.19 -12.44
CA ILE A 66 12.44 1.04 -13.40
C ILE A 66 13.43 -0.01 -12.90
N VAL A 67 13.73 -1.01 -13.73
CA VAL A 67 14.80 -1.99 -13.45
C VAL A 67 15.96 -1.78 -14.40
N LEU A 68 17.16 -1.69 -13.83
CA LEU A 68 18.43 -1.68 -14.57
C LEU A 68 19.00 -3.09 -14.63
N MET A 69 19.26 -3.59 -15.83
CA MET A 69 19.85 -4.91 -16.06
C MET A 69 21.09 -4.81 -16.95
N LYS A 70 22.14 -5.51 -16.55
CA LYS A 70 23.37 -5.64 -17.34
C LYS A 70 23.32 -6.95 -18.11
N VAL A 71 23.41 -6.89 -19.43
CA VAL A 71 23.36 -8.10 -20.27
C VAL A 71 24.76 -8.72 -20.34
N PRO A 72 24.98 -9.95 -19.84
CA PRO A 72 26.27 -10.60 -19.92
C PRO A 72 26.60 -10.99 -21.37
N ALA A 73 27.77 -10.59 -21.85
CA ALA A 73 28.25 -10.85 -23.22
C ALA A 73 28.74 -12.31 -23.42
N GLN A 74 28.04 -13.30 -22.88
CA GLN A 74 28.60 -14.64 -22.74
C GLN A 74 28.27 -15.63 -23.85
N ASN A 75 27.45 -15.32 -24.86
CA ASN A 75 27.28 -16.23 -26.00
C ASN A 75 26.91 -15.51 -27.30
N GLN A 76 27.67 -15.76 -28.37
CA GLN A 76 27.42 -15.30 -29.74
C GLN A 76 26.18 -15.92 -30.40
N LYS A 77 25.40 -16.74 -29.69
CA LYS A 77 24.17 -17.38 -30.19
C LYS A 77 22.95 -16.63 -29.65
N CYS A 78 22.27 -15.91 -30.56
CA CYS A 78 21.10 -15.06 -30.33
C CYS A 78 20.04 -15.67 -29.39
N ASP A 79 19.72 -16.96 -29.54
CA ASP A 79 18.60 -17.59 -28.85
C ASP A 79 18.79 -17.72 -27.33
N LYS A 80 20.04 -17.90 -26.86
CA LYS A 80 20.31 -18.07 -25.43
C LYS A 80 20.14 -16.77 -24.64
N ASN A 81 20.40 -15.63 -25.27
CA ASN A 81 20.32 -14.33 -24.61
C ASN A 81 18.87 -13.89 -24.40
N LYS A 82 17.96 -14.22 -25.33
CA LYS A 82 16.53 -14.00 -25.15
C LYS A 82 15.97 -14.85 -23.99
N ILE A 83 16.28 -16.15 -23.97
CA ILE A 83 15.82 -17.04 -22.89
C ILE A 83 16.27 -16.56 -21.50
N ILE A 84 17.54 -16.12 -21.37
CA ILE A 84 18.06 -15.60 -20.09
C ILE A 84 17.33 -14.31 -19.70
N LEU A 85 17.09 -13.42 -20.66
CA LEU A 85 16.37 -12.17 -20.40
C LEU A 85 14.92 -12.42 -19.99
N ASP A 86 14.22 -13.31 -20.68
CA ASP A 86 12.85 -13.71 -20.36
C ASP A 86 12.78 -14.31 -18.94
N LEU A 87 13.69 -15.23 -18.60
CA LEU A 87 13.79 -15.80 -17.25
C LEU A 87 14.11 -14.76 -16.16
N MET A 88 14.98 -13.78 -16.46
CA MET A 88 15.28 -12.70 -15.53
C MET A 88 14.05 -11.82 -15.30
N ILE A 89 13.29 -11.49 -16.35
CA ILE A 89 12.06 -10.70 -16.24
C ILE A 89 10.99 -11.48 -15.45
N GLU A 90 10.80 -12.76 -15.75
CA GLU A 90 9.89 -13.64 -15.00
C GLU A 90 10.27 -13.73 -13.52
N SER A 91 11.58 -13.81 -13.21
CA SER A 91 12.07 -13.90 -11.83
C SER A 91 11.86 -12.65 -10.99
N LEU A 92 11.65 -11.49 -11.62
CA LEU A 92 11.48 -10.22 -10.92
C LEU A 92 10.13 -10.11 -10.20
N ASN A 93 9.20 -11.06 -10.40
CA ASN A 93 7.96 -11.29 -9.64
C ASN A 93 7.02 -10.07 -9.48
N ASP A 94 7.31 -8.99 -10.21
CA ASP A 94 6.66 -7.68 -10.14
C ASP A 94 6.55 -7.10 -11.56
N SER A 95 5.63 -6.18 -11.78
CA SER A 95 5.45 -5.55 -13.10
C SER A 95 6.18 -4.21 -13.18
N PHE A 96 7.04 -4.04 -14.19
CA PHE A 96 7.88 -2.86 -14.35
C PHE A 96 7.36 -1.95 -15.45
N ASP A 97 7.39 -0.65 -15.23
CA ASP A 97 7.02 0.33 -16.25
C ASP A 97 8.10 0.44 -17.32
N SER A 98 9.37 0.23 -16.92
CA SER A 98 10.48 0.25 -17.86
C SER A 98 11.64 -0.64 -17.41
N ILE A 99 12.28 -1.29 -18.37
CA ILE A 99 13.48 -2.11 -18.18
C ILE A 99 14.60 -1.48 -19.00
N VAL A 100 15.71 -1.15 -18.36
CA VAL A 100 16.88 -0.56 -19.00
C VAL A 100 17.97 -1.62 -19.09
N LEU A 101 18.25 -2.07 -20.30
CA LEU A 101 19.35 -2.97 -20.62
C LEU A 101 20.58 -2.14 -20.94
N THR A 102 21.69 -2.43 -20.29
CA THR A 102 22.99 -1.78 -20.51
C THR A 102 24.00 -2.75 -21.12
N GLU A 103 25.03 -2.20 -21.78
CA GLU A 103 26.10 -2.93 -22.47
C GLU A 103 25.63 -3.79 -23.65
N THR A 104 24.51 -3.44 -24.27
CA THR A 104 23.89 -4.18 -25.38
C THR A 104 24.78 -4.24 -26.63
N TRP A 105 25.72 -3.31 -26.78
CA TRP A 105 26.71 -3.28 -27.86
C TRP A 105 27.63 -4.51 -27.87
N LYS A 106 27.82 -5.16 -26.71
CA LYS A 106 28.63 -6.39 -26.60
C LYS A 106 27.93 -7.61 -27.19
N VAL A 107 26.67 -7.47 -27.59
CA VAL A 107 25.86 -8.58 -28.10
C VAL A 107 25.38 -8.24 -29.50
N SER A 108 26.02 -8.88 -30.47
CA SER A 108 25.89 -8.57 -31.90
C SER A 108 24.50 -8.82 -32.49
N ASN A 109 23.61 -9.55 -31.81
CA ASN A 109 22.26 -9.89 -32.27
C ASN A 109 21.28 -10.01 -31.08
N ILE A 110 20.99 -8.93 -30.34
CA ILE A 110 19.92 -9.00 -29.33
C ILE A 110 18.57 -8.76 -30.02
N ASN A 111 17.84 -9.84 -30.29
CA ASN A 111 16.46 -9.76 -30.76
C ASN A 111 15.50 -9.52 -29.57
N VAL A 112 15.56 -8.33 -28.95
CA VAL A 112 14.61 -7.89 -27.89
C VAL A 112 13.35 -7.25 -28.47
N SER A 113 13.13 -7.35 -29.79
CA SER A 113 12.02 -6.71 -30.50
C SER A 113 10.64 -7.14 -30.00
N SER A 114 10.56 -8.22 -29.22
CA SER A 114 9.32 -8.95 -28.97
C SER A 114 9.23 -9.48 -27.54
N ILE A 115 9.55 -8.67 -26.52
CA ILE A 115 9.09 -9.00 -25.17
C ILE A 115 7.63 -8.59 -25.10
N ASP A 116 6.76 -9.56 -24.86
CA ASP A 116 5.31 -9.35 -24.85
C ASP A 116 4.93 -8.29 -23.81
N GLY A 117 4.14 -7.30 -24.24
CA GLY A 117 3.71 -6.18 -23.40
C GLY A 117 4.72 -5.04 -23.28
N TYR A 118 5.84 -5.03 -24.01
CA TYR A 118 6.83 -3.94 -23.99
C TYR A 118 7.20 -3.43 -25.39
N ILE A 119 7.37 -2.11 -25.54
CA ILE A 119 7.94 -1.45 -26.72
C ILE A 119 9.43 -1.26 -26.49
N SER A 120 10.25 -1.64 -27.46
CA SER A 120 11.70 -1.49 -27.41
C SER A 120 12.15 -0.19 -28.07
N HIS A 121 12.89 0.64 -27.33
CA HIS A 121 13.61 1.80 -27.82
C HIS A 121 15.12 1.55 -27.71
N TYR A 122 15.85 1.79 -28.80
CA TYR A 122 17.31 1.66 -28.83
C TYR A 122 17.94 3.03 -29.07
N ASN A 123 18.91 3.41 -28.25
CA ASN A 123 19.67 4.64 -28.48
C ASN A 123 20.82 4.36 -29.46
N GLU A 124 20.71 4.89 -30.68
CA GLU A 124 21.73 4.78 -31.73
C GLU A 124 22.72 5.97 -31.73
N SER A 125 22.74 6.82 -30.68
CA SER A 125 23.59 8.01 -30.67
C SER A 125 25.08 7.69 -30.85
N PHE A 126 25.68 8.18 -31.94
CA PHE A 126 27.08 7.97 -32.33
C PHE A 126 28.13 8.64 -31.43
N LEU A 127 27.72 9.39 -30.39
CA LEU A 127 28.62 10.17 -29.54
C LEU A 127 29.45 9.31 -28.57
N ASN A 128 28.98 8.10 -28.25
CA ASN A 128 29.70 7.12 -27.45
C ASN A 128 29.41 5.71 -28.00
N GLN A 129 30.38 5.12 -28.71
CA GLN A 129 30.29 3.74 -29.23
C GLN A 129 30.16 2.66 -28.13
N ASN A 130 30.23 3.04 -26.85
CA ASN A 130 30.08 2.19 -25.67
C ASN A 130 28.68 2.22 -25.04
N ASP A 131 27.76 3.05 -25.53
CA ASP A 131 26.49 3.34 -24.82
C ASP A 131 25.34 2.43 -25.25
N GLY A 132 25.61 1.18 -25.65
CA GLY A 132 24.60 0.17 -25.95
C GLY A 132 23.58 0.03 -24.83
N VAL A 133 22.53 0.84 -24.91
CA VAL A 133 21.45 0.98 -23.94
C VAL A 133 20.16 0.78 -24.70
N ARG A 134 19.40 -0.22 -24.26
CA ARG A 134 18.07 -0.50 -24.79
C ARG A 134 17.06 -0.34 -23.66
N VAL A 135 16.02 0.45 -23.91
CA VAL A 135 14.95 0.68 -22.96
C VAL A 135 13.70 -0.04 -23.46
N LEU A 136 13.12 -0.88 -22.62
CA LEU A 136 11.85 -1.54 -22.87
C LEU A 136 10.80 -0.83 -22.02
N VAL A 137 9.75 -0.31 -22.63
CA VAL A 137 8.68 0.43 -21.95
C VAL A 137 7.39 -0.36 -22.04
N LYS A 138 6.71 -0.58 -20.91
CA LYS A 138 5.47 -1.36 -20.89
C LYS A 138 4.40 -0.67 -21.73
N ILE A 139 3.72 -1.44 -22.60
CA ILE A 139 2.54 -0.99 -23.33
C ILE A 139 1.42 -0.87 -22.30
N LEU A 140 1.09 0.36 -21.91
CA LEU A 140 -0.13 0.61 -21.15
C LEU A 140 -1.30 0.47 -22.12
N SER A 141 -2.14 -0.54 -21.89
CA SER A 141 -3.42 -0.68 -22.58
C SER A 141 -4.23 0.57 -22.26
N VAL A 142 -4.48 1.43 -23.24
CA VAL A 142 -5.48 2.49 -23.11
C VAL A 142 -6.84 1.79 -23.23
N ILE A 143 -7.52 1.61 -22.09
CA ILE A 143 -8.95 1.26 -22.02
C ILE A 143 -9.70 2.55 -21.72
#